data_AF-A0A916RBN3-F1
#
_entry.id   AF-A0A916RBN3-F1
#
_cell.length_a   1.000
_cell.length_b   1.000
_cell.length_c   1.000
_cell.angle_alpha   90.00
_cell.angle_beta   90.00
_cell.angle_gamma   90.00
#
_symmetry.space_group_name_H-M   'P 1'
#
loop_
_entity.id
_entity.type
_entity.pdbx_description
1 polymer ?
#
loop_
_entity_poly.entity_id
_entity_poly.type
_entity_poly.pdbx_seq_one_letter_code
_entity_poly.pdbx_strand_id
1 'polypeptide(L)'
;MVVQNLRSSAFKWKDGQVYLAKCAEPLPIRWSRQLPQNCVPSTITVKLDPSGRWSVSLRVNDPRDLKLNSVTKQVGIDLGIISLVTTSDGETVANPKNH
;
A
#
# COMPACT_ATOMS: atom_id res chain seq x y z
N MET A 1 3.95 -9.95 -18.26
CA MET A 1 4.06 -9.31 -16.93
C MET A 1 5.31 -9.85 -16.26
N VAL A 2 6.28 -9.00 -15.95
CA VAL A 2 7.54 -9.40 -15.28
C VAL A 2 7.52 -8.87 -13.86
N VAL A 3 7.83 -9.71 -12.88
CA VAL A 3 7.90 -9.34 -11.46
C VAL A 3 9.25 -9.78 -10.92
N GLN A 4 9.99 -8.85 -10.33
CA GLN A 4 11.25 -9.15 -9.65
C GLN A 4 11.13 -8.74 -8.18
N ASN A 5 11.42 -9.69 -7.29
CA ASN A 5 11.49 -9.46 -5.85
C ASN A 5 12.97 -9.42 -5.44
N LEU A 6 13.42 -8.27 -4.94
CA LEU A 6 14.81 -8.02 -4.61
C LEU A 6 14.93 -7.74 -3.11
N ARG A 7 15.86 -8.46 -2.46
CA ARG A 7 16.21 -8.23 -1.05
C ARG A 7 17.19 -7.06 -0.93
N SER A 8 17.46 -6.63 0.30
CA SER A 8 18.34 -5.49 0.61
C SER A 8 19.73 -5.50 -0.03
N SER A 9 20.24 -6.66 -0.49
CA SER A 9 21.49 -6.75 -1.24
C SER A 9 21.39 -6.28 -2.70
N ALA A 10 20.18 -6.25 -3.26
CA ALA A 10 19.92 -5.99 -4.67
C ALA A 10 19.29 -4.60 -4.94
N PHE A 11 19.13 -3.76 -3.90
CA PHE A 11 18.77 -2.35 -4.02
C PHE A 11 19.36 -1.56 -2.85
N LYS A 12 19.47 -0.23 -3.00
CA LYS A 12 19.86 0.68 -1.92
C LYS A 12 18.72 1.67 -1.65
N TRP A 13 18.52 1.96 -0.37
CA TRP A 13 17.64 3.02 0.11
C TRP A 13 18.50 4.13 0.69
N LYS A 14 18.44 5.32 0.10
CA LYS A 14 19.24 6.48 0.52
C LYS A 14 18.44 7.75 0.31
N ASP A 15 18.33 8.59 1.34
CA ASP A 15 17.68 9.90 1.28
C ASP A 15 16.28 9.87 0.63
N GLY A 16 15.47 8.87 0.98
CA GLY A 16 14.12 8.70 0.42
C GLY A 16 14.06 8.12 -0.99
N GLN A 17 15.20 7.72 -1.56
CA GLN A 17 15.32 7.28 -2.94
C GLN A 17 15.74 5.82 -3.03
N VAL A 18 15.27 5.16 -4.10
CA VAL A 18 15.56 3.76 -4.40
C VAL A 18 16.58 3.68 -5.52
N TYR A 19 17.65 2.94 -5.31
CA TYR A 19 18.64 2.61 -6.33
C TYR A 19 18.60 1.10 -6.56
N LEU A 20 18.49 0.63 -7.80
CA LEU A 20 18.66 -0.78 -8.10
C LEU A 20 20.15 -1.14 -8.17
N ALA A 21 20.49 -2.39 -7.85
CA ALA A 21 21.85 -2.87 -8.03
C ALA A 21 22.30 -2.64 -9.49
N LYS A 22 23.53 -2.15 -9.67
CA LYS A 22 24.13 -1.78 -10.97
C LYS A 22 23.52 -0.55 -11.66
N CYS A 23 22.57 0.15 -11.03
CA CYS A 23 22.12 1.48 -11.47
C CYS A 23 22.81 2.56 -10.63
N ALA A 24 23.42 3.55 -11.29
CA ALA A 24 24.04 4.69 -10.61
C ALA A 24 23.00 5.72 -10.16
N GLU A 25 21.94 5.88 -10.95
CA GLU A 25 20.86 6.81 -10.69
C GLU A 25 19.70 6.17 -9.92
N PRO A 26 18.98 6.97 -9.11
CA PRO A 26 17.79 6.52 -8.42
C PRO A 26 16.64 6.28 -9.41
N LEU A 27 15.71 5.41 -9.05
CA LEU A 27 14.48 5.23 -9.80
C LEU A 27 13.62 6.51 -9.70
N PRO A 28 13.14 7.07 -10.83
CA PRO A 28 12.23 8.22 -10.83
C PRO A 28 10.82 7.77 -10.42
N ILE A 29 10.61 7.55 -9.12
CA ILE A 29 9.35 7.03 -8.58
C ILE A 29 8.40 8.18 -8.27
N ARG A 30 7.22 8.16 -8.89
CA ARG A 30 6.06 8.93 -8.41
C ARG A 30 5.41 8.19 -7.24
N TRP A 31 5.67 8.65 -6.03
CA TRP A 31 5.14 8.03 -4.81
C TRP A 31 3.62 8.22 -4.68
N SER A 32 2.91 7.13 -4.36
CA SER A 32 1.50 7.19 -3.94
C SER A 32 1.35 7.65 -2.49
N ARG A 33 2.37 7.38 -1.66
CA ARG A 33 2.47 7.81 -0.26
C ARG A 33 3.94 7.91 0.15
N GLN A 34 4.23 8.82 1.07
CA GLN A 34 5.53 8.89 1.71
C GLN A 34 5.69 7.75 2.72
N LEU A 35 6.90 7.23 2.85
CA LEU A 35 7.22 6.29 3.92
C LEU A 35 7.29 7.04 5.26
N PRO A 36 6.94 6.39 6.38
CA PRO A 36 7.14 6.99 7.69
C PRO A 36 8.62 7.31 7.93
N GLN A 37 8.87 8.33 8.77
CA GLN A 37 10.23 8.64 9.20
C GLN A 37 10.88 7.39 9.83
N ASN A 38 12.19 7.24 9.61
CA ASN A 38 13.01 6.15 10.14
C ASN A 38 12.63 4.74 9.66
N CYS A 39 11.76 4.59 8.66
CA CYS A 39 11.51 3.31 8.02
C CYS A 39 12.58 3.00 6.96
N VAL A 40 13.18 1.83 7.05
CA VAL A 40 14.11 1.30 6.04
C VAL A 40 13.44 0.12 5.32
N PRO A 41 13.29 0.17 3.99
CA PRO A 41 12.75 -0.95 3.23
C PRO A 41 13.65 -2.18 3.30
N SER A 42 13.05 -3.36 3.49
CA SER A 42 13.76 -4.65 3.53
C SER A 42 13.66 -5.43 2.21
N THR A 43 12.66 -5.11 1.39
CA THR A 43 12.40 -5.77 0.12
C THR A 43 11.75 -4.78 -0.83
N ILE A 44 12.12 -4.88 -2.11
CA ILE A 44 11.48 -4.16 -3.19
C ILE A 44 10.91 -5.16 -4.20
N THR A 45 9.72 -4.88 -4.70
CA THR A 45 9.17 -5.57 -5.87
C THR A 45 9.03 -4.57 -7.00
N VAL A 46 9.59 -4.91 -8.16
CA VAL A 46 9.45 -4.12 -9.39
C VAL A 46 8.64 -4.94 -10.38
N LYS A 47 7.60 -4.32 -10.96
CA LYS A 47 6.66 -4.98 -11.86
C LYS A 47 6.44 -4.17 -13.13
N LEU A 48 6.50 -4.85 -14.27
CA LEU A 48 6.01 -4.36 -15.56
C LEU A 48 4.72 -5.11 -15.91
N ASP A 49 3.61 -4.39 -16.00
CA ASP A 49 2.33 -4.96 -16.44
C ASP A 49 2.23 -5.01 -17.99
N PRO A 50 1.24 -5.75 -18.55
CA PRO A 50 1.07 -5.85 -20.00
C PRO A 50 0.75 -4.53 -20.71
N SER A 51 0.31 -3.49 -19.99
CA SER A 51 0.08 -2.16 -20.57
C SER A 51 1.36 -1.33 -20.72
N GLY A 52 2.51 -1.89 -20.34
CA GLY A 52 3.80 -1.20 -20.39
C GLY A 52 4.06 -0.30 -19.18
N ARG A 53 3.22 -0.38 -18.14
CA ARG A 53 3.37 0.44 -16.94
C ARG A 53 4.25 -0.26 -15.89
N TRP A 54 5.20 0.51 -15.37
CA TRP A 54 6.04 0.10 -14.26
C TRP A 54 5.40 0.47 -12.92
N SER A 55 5.48 -0.44 -11.95
CA SER A 55 5.14 -0.18 -10.56
C SER A 55 6.21 -0.76 -9.62
N VAL A 56 6.35 -0.10 -8.47
CA VAL A 56 7.28 -0.49 -7.41
C VAL A 56 6.52 -0.59 -6.09
N SER A 57 6.78 -1.63 -5.32
CA SER A 57 6.32 -1.75 -3.94
C SER A 57 7.48 -2.04 -2.98
N LEU A 58 7.42 -1.44 -1.80
CA LEU A 58 8.43 -1.57 -0.76
C LEU A 58 7.81 -2.24 0.47
N ARG A 59 8.51 -3.23 1.03
CA ARG A 59 8.18 -3.78 2.34
C ARG A 59 8.98 -3.02 3.39
N VAL A 60 8.27 -2.43 4.35
CA VAL A 60 8.85 -1.74 5.51
C VAL A 60 8.26 -2.31 6.79
N ASN A 61 9.02 -2.22 7.88
CA ASN A 61 8.47 -2.36 9.23
C ASN A 61 8.16 -0.96 9.76
N ASP A 62 6.91 -0.67 10.08
CA ASP A 62 6.47 0.62 10.63
C ASP A 62 6.38 0.51 12.16
N PRO A 63 7.31 1.10 12.92
CA PRO A 63 7.36 0.93 14.37
C PRO A 63 6.35 1.80 15.13
N ARG A 64 5.59 2.66 14.43
CA ARG A 64 4.65 3.58 15.07
C ARG A 64 3.50 2.80 15.68
N ASP A 65 3.22 3.06 16.95
CA ASP A 65 1.99 2.59 17.56
C ASP A 65 0.83 3.49 17.11
N LEU A 66 0.06 2.98 16.15
CA LEU A 66 -1.14 3.63 15.63
C LEU A 66 -2.42 3.02 16.19
N LYS A 67 -2.33 2.27 17.29
CA LYS A 67 -3.52 1.74 17.96
C LYS A 67 -4.38 2.89 18.45
N LEU A 68 -5.65 2.83 18.09
CA LEU A 68 -6.65 3.71 18.65
C LEU A 68 -6.98 3.26 20.08
N ASN A 69 -7.46 4.20 20.89
CA ASN A 69 -7.99 3.88 22.22
C ASN A 69 -9.11 2.84 22.08
N SER A 70 -9.17 1.90 23.02
CA SER A 70 -10.25 0.91 23.04
C SER A 70 -11.59 1.61 23.23
N VAL A 71 -12.58 1.16 22.45
CA VAL A 71 -13.97 1.58 22.58
C VAL A 71 -14.84 0.36 22.84
N THR A 72 -15.88 0.52 23.66
CA THR A 72 -16.84 -0.56 23.97
C THR A 72 -17.92 -0.69 22.91
N LYS A 73 -18.20 0.37 22.15
CA LYS A 73 -19.18 0.36 21.05
C LYS A 73 -18.72 -0.62 19.98
N GLN A 74 -19.59 -1.56 19.62
CA GLN A 74 -19.42 -2.47 18.50
C GLN A 74 -20.57 -2.23 17.51
N VAL A 75 -20.25 -2.26 16.21
CA VAL A 75 -21.23 -2.12 15.13
C VAL A 75 -20.98 -3.26 14.15
N GLY A 76 -22.00 -4.07 13.90
CA GLY A 76 -21.97 -5.09 12.86
C GLY A 76 -22.14 -4.43 11.49
N ILE A 77 -21.39 -4.91 10.50
CA ILE A 77 -21.45 -4.45 9.12
C ILE A 77 -21.89 -5.63 8.27
N ASP A 78 -23.04 -5.49 7.61
CA ASP A 78 -23.54 -6.44 6.61
C ASP A 78 -23.35 -5.88 5.20
N LEU A 79 -22.86 -6.72 4.29
CA LEU A 79 -22.61 -6.38 2.89
C LEU A 79 -23.59 -7.15 2.02
N GLY A 80 -24.49 -6.43 1.37
CA GLY A 80 -25.62 -7.00 0.66
C GLY A 80 -25.62 -6.72 -0.84
N ILE A 81 -26.58 -7.35 -1.53
CA ILE A 81 -26.88 -7.06 -2.94
C ILE A 81 -27.87 -5.90 -3.04
N ILE A 82 -28.81 -5.78 -2.09
CA ILE A 82 -29.85 -4.75 -2.07
C ILE A 82 -29.25 -3.39 -1.64
N SER A 83 -28.45 -3.40 -0.57
CA SER A 83 -27.66 -2.28 -0.08
C SER A 83 -26.19 -2.66 -0.08
N LEU A 84 -25.32 -1.70 -0.39
CA LEU A 84 -23.88 -1.93 -0.38
C LEU A 84 -23.39 -2.26 1.04
N VAL A 85 -23.89 -1.51 2.01
CA VAL A 85 -23.56 -1.67 3.43
C VAL A 85 -24.80 -1.39 4.27
N THR A 86 -25.09 -2.24 5.24
CA THR A 86 -26.05 -1.98 6.32
C THR A 86 -25.34 -2.15 7.66
N THR A 87 -25.51 -1.22 8.58
CA THR A 87 -24.92 -1.29 9.93
C THR A 87 -25.96 -1.69 10.96
N SER A 88 -25.53 -2.36 12.03
CA SER A 88 -26.43 -2.75 13.13
C SER A 88 -26.98 -1.58 13.93
N ASP A 89 -26.40 -0.38 13.78
CA ASP A 89 -26.91 0.87 14.35
C ASP A 89 -27.82 1.66 13.38
N GLY A 90 -28.22 1.03 12.27
CA GLY A 90 -29.33 1.47 11.43
C GLY A 90 -28.93 2.33 10.23
N GLU A 91 -27.65 2.55 9.98
CA GLU A 91 -27.21 3.22 8.75
C GLU A 91 -27.26 2.23 7.57
N THR A 92 -27.60 2.74 6.38
CA THR A 92 -27.61 1.95 5.16
C THR A 92 -27.08 2.77 4.01
N VAL A 93 -26.08 2.25 3.30
CA VAL A 93 -25.50 2.83 2.11
C VAL A 93 -26.05 2.09 0.89
N ALA A 94 -26.76 2.81 0.04
CA ALA A 94 -27.29 2.27 -1.21
C ALA A 94 -26.16 1.89 -2.17
N ASN A 95 -26.40 0.91 -3.05
CA ASN A 95 -25.44 0.54 -4.07
C ASN A 95 -25.21 1.73 -5.04
N PRO A 96 -23.95 2.05 -5.42
CA PRO A 96 -23.71 3.05 -6.44
C PRO A 96 -24.47 2.68 -7.71
N LYS A 97 -25.20 3.64 -8.25
CA LYS A 97 -25.84 3.49 -9.56
C LYS A 97 -24.73 3.65 -10.59
N ASN A 98 -24.38 2.56 -11.28
CA ASN A 98 -23.50 2.64 -12.43
C ASN A 98 -24.19 3.50 -13.50
N HIS A 99 -23.55 4.59 -13.91
CA HIS A 99 -23.85 5.36 -15.12
C HIS A 99 -22.82 5.06 -16.19
#